data_AF-A0A533WW67-F1
#
_entry.id   AF-A0A533WW67-F1
#
_cell.length_a   1.000
_cell.length_b   1.000
_cell.length_c   1.000
_cell.angle_alpha   90.00
_cell.angle_beta   90.00
_cell.angle_gamma   90.00
#
_symmetry.space_group_name_H-M   'P 1'
#
loop_
_entity.id
_entity.type
_entity.pdbx_description
1 polymer ?
#
loop_
_entity_poly.entity_id
_entity_poly.type
_entity_poly.pdbx_seq_one_letter_code
_entity_poly.pdbx_strand_id
1 'polypeptide(L)'
;MDILECSNDVMLMMKLGVQTGYKAIIATMFLSPVRAFVLRLSSNESNTGDELTWIAGSVVLSDNPSQQLKYWRKRFGVKQADLARKMDITPSVLSDYEKGRRPSPGVNFIKRYLIALYELGEANGKPEEVPPTPVANVHISQP
;
A
#
# COMPACT_ATOMS: atom_id res chain seq x y z
N MET A 1 51.53 17.78 35.27
CA MET A 1 51.41 17.96 33.80
C MET A 1 51.23 16.56 33.26
N ASP A 2 50.06 16.13 32.80
CA ASP A 2 49.12 16.92 32.01
C ASP A 2 47.65 16.73 32.40
N ILE A 3 47.01 17.90 32.46
CA ILE A 3 45.58 18.15 32.52
C ILE A 3 45.12 18.06 31.06
N LEU A 4 44.83 16.87 30.52
CA LEU A 4 44.21 16.76 29.18
C LEU A 4 43.53 15.41 28.84
N GLU A 5 43.60 14.37 29.68
CA GLU A 5 42.77 13.16 29.49
C GLU A 5 41.47 13.15 30.31
N CYS A 6 41.20 14.21 31.09
CA CYS A 6 40.00 14.30 31.93
C CYS A 6 38.75 14.80 31.17
N SER A 7 38.86 15.14 29.88
CA SER A 7 37.73 15.69 29.10
C SER A 7 37.04 14.67 28.18
N ASN A 8 37.70 13.56 27.83
CA ASN A 8 37.14 12.60 26.87
C ASN A 8 36.45 11.37 27.50
N ASP A 9 36.72 11.02 28.76
CA ASP A 9 36.09 9.83 29.37
C ASP A 9 34.79 10.17 30.13
N VAL A 10 34.72 11.34 30.76
CA VAL A 10 33.48 11.80 31.42
C VAL A 10 32.41 12.19 30.39
N MET A 11 32.82 12.60 29.18
CA MET A 11 31.90 12.93 28.09
C MET A 11 31.41 11.69 27.30
N LEU A 12 32.09 10.54 27.43
CA LEU A 12 31.61 9.27 26.88
C LEU A 12 30.56 8.60 27.79
N MET A 13 30.68 8.80 29.11
CA MET A 13 29.75 8.22 30.09
C MET A 13 28.40 8.95 30.21
N MET A 14 28.26 10.17 29.67
CA MET A 14 26.96 10.83 29.52
C MET A 14 26.25 10.53 28.19
N LYS A 15 26.87 9.81 27.25
CA LYS A 15 26.29 9.51 25.93
C LYS A 15 25.81 8.07 25.73
N LEU A 16 25.89 7.20 26.73
CA LEU A 16 25.42 5.79 26.63
C LEU A 16 24.50 5.34 27.78
N GLY A 17 23.85 6.28 28.47
CA GLY A 17 23.06 6.03 29.68
C GLY A 17 21.57 5.73 29.51
N VAL A 18 21.04 5.45 28.30
CA VAL A 18 19.59 5.12 28.11
C VAL A 18 19.37 4.04 27.05
N GLN A 19 20.23 3.01 26.99
CA GLN A 19 20.20 2.04 25.88
C GLN A 19 20.31 0.57 26.31
N THR A 20 20.25 0.26 27.60
CA THR A 20 20.58 -1.07 28.14
C THR A 20 19.43 -1.77 28.86
N GLY A 21 18.19 -1.29 28.71
CA GLY A 21 16.98 -1.97 29.21
C GLY A 21 16.15 -2.61 28.10
N TYR A 22 15.84 -1.85 27.05
CA TYR A 22 14.95 -2.34 25.99
C TYR A 22 15.64 -3.28 25.00
N LYS A 23 16.96 -3.14 24.76
CA LYS A 23 17.70 -4.02 23.82
C LYS A 23 17.72 -5.48 24.27
N ALA A 24 17.81 -5.74 25.57
CA ALA A 24 17.73 -7.08 26.14
C ALA A 24 16.33 -7.69 26.00
N ILE A 25 15.28 -6.89 26.26
CA ILE A 25 13.88 -7.29 26.15
C ILE A 25 13.52 -7.60 24.68
N ILE A 26 13.94 -6.76 23.74
CA ILE A 26 13.73 -6.97 22.29
C ILE A 26 14.48 -8.20 21.77
N ALA A 27 15.70 -8.48 22.28
CA ALA A 27 16.46 -9.68 21.91
C ALA A 27 15.82 -10.97 22.45
N THR A 28 15.31 -10.99 23.68
CA THR A 28 14.59 -12.16 24.24
C THR A 28 13.20 -12.37 23.64
N MET A 29 12.56 -11.32 23.14
CA MET A 29 11.30 -11.42 22.37
C MET A 29 11.49 -12.12 21.01
N PHE A 30 12.73 -12.31 20.56
CA PHE A 30 13.05 -12.92 19.26
C PHE A 30 13.43 -14.42 19.32
N LEU A 31 13.65 -14.99 20.51
CA LEU A 31 14.04 -16.41 20.70
C LEU A 31 12.94 -17.30 21.31
N SER A 32 11.71 -16.81 21.44
CA SER A 32 10.61 -17.63 21.97
C SER A 32 10.05 -18.59 20.91
N PRO A 33 9.84 -19.89 21.23
CA PRO A 33 9.14 -20.82 20.33
C PRO A 33 7.71 -20.35 20.02
N VAL A 34 7.16 -19.46 20.87
CA VAL A 34 5.87 -18.80 20.65
C VAL A 34 5.93 -17.87 19.43
N ARG A 35 7.07 -17.23 19.12
CA ARG A 35 7.18 -16.41 17.91
C ARG A 35 7.31 -17.28 16.66
N ALA A 36 7.95 -18.45 16.72
CA ALA A 36 7.91 -19.42 15.63
C ALA A 36 6.48 -19.94 15.39
N PHE A 37 5.72 -20.17 16.46
CA PHE A 37 4.30 -20.55 16.40
C PHE A 37 3.41 -19.39 15.91
N VAL A 38 3.62 -18.16 16.37
CA VAL A 38 2.88 -16.96 15.95
C VAL A 38 3.26 -16.55 14.52
N LEU A 39 4.51 -16.70 14.08
CA LEU A 39 4.92 -16.52 12.68
C LEU A 39 4.37 -17.66 11.79
N ARG A 40 4.28 -18.88 12.32
CA ARG A 40 3.62 -20.03 11.66
C ARG A 40 2.11 -19.81 11.52
N LEU A 41 1.47 -19.13 12.47
CA LEU A 41 0.05 -18.76 12.42
C LEU A 41 -0.21 -17.48 11.59
N SER A 42 0.74 -16.56 11.53
CA SER A 42 0.57 -15.28 10.81
C SER A 42 0.75 -15.41 9.30
N SER A 43 1.20 -16.57 8.80
CA SER A 43 1.49 -16.76 7.39
C SER A 43 0.30 -17.33 6.59
N ASN A 44 -0.88 -17.49 7.20
CA ASN A 44 -1.99 -18.15 6.50
C ASN A 44 -3.39 -17.76 7.00
N GLU A 45 -3.73 -16.47 7.04
CA GLU A 45 -5.15 -16.02 7.01
C GLU A 45 -5.27 -14.57 6.49
N SER A 46 -5.94 -14.41 5.34
CA SER A 46 -6.50 -13.18 4.72
C SER A 46 -5.67 -11.87 4.58
N ASN A 47 -4.66 -11.83 3.70
CA ASN A 47 -4.07 -10.55 3.23
C ASN A 47 -5.03 -9.70 2.35
N THR A 48 -6.02 -10.35 1.71
CA THR A 48 -6.91 -9.73 0.73
C THR A 48 -7.76 -8.58 1.28
N GLY A 49 -8.29 -8.75 2.49
CA GLY A 49 -9.16 -7.75 3.11
C GLY A 49 -8.40 -6.45 3.42
N ASP A 50 -7.17 -6.60 3.88
CA ASP A 50 -6.29 -5.48 4.22
C ASP A 50 -5.84 -4.72 2.97
N GLU A 51 -5.48 -5.44 1.90
CA GLU A 51 -5.11 -4.85 0.61
C GLU A 51 -6.28 -4.06 0.00
N LEU A 52 -7.48 -4.64 -0.05
CA LEU A 52 -8.69 -3.98 -0.57
C LEU A 52 -9.07 -2.74 0.25
N THR A 53 -8.91 -2.80 1.58
CA THR A 53 -9.17 -1.66 2.47
C THR A 53 -8.19 -0.53 2.23
N TRP A 54 -6.91 -0.85 2.05
CA TRP A 54 -5.88 0.14 1.75
C TRP A 54 -6.11 0.78 0.37
N ILE A 55 -6.42 -0.02 -0.66
CA ILE A 55 -6.77 0.49 -1.99
C ILE A 55 -8.02 1.39 -1.92
N ALA A 56 -9.07 0.97 -1.23
CA ALA A 56 -10.28 1.78 -1.05
C ALA A 56 -9.97 3.13 -0.39
N GLY A 57 -9.17 3.12 0.67
CA GLY A 57 -8.68 4.34 1.31
C GLY A 57 -7.90 5.23 0.35
N SER A 58 -7.01 4.66 -0.47
CA SER A 58 -6.23 5.41 -1.46
C SER A 58 -7.10 6.09 -2.52
N VAL A 59 -8.21 5.46 -2.93
CA VAL A 59 -9.16 6.04 -3.89
C VAL A 59 -9.97 7.14 -3.24
N VAL A 60 -10.51 6.91 -2.04
CA VAL A 60 -11.41 7.85 -1.35
C VAL A 60 -10.69 9.11 -0.89
N LEU A 61 -9.43 8.98 -0.46
CA LEU A 61 -8.62 10.09 0.05
C LEU A 61 -7.87 10.87 -1.05
N SER A 62 -7.96 10.44 -2.32
CA SER A 62 -7.25 11.09 -3.42
C SER A 62 -8.01 12.30 -3.96
N ASP A 63 -7.27 13.35 -4.34
CA ASP A 63 -7.80 14.49 -5.11
C ASP A 63 -8.38 14.07 -6.47
N ASN A 64 -7.95 12.92 -7.01
CA ASN A 64 -8.31 12.42 -8.33
C ASN A 64 -8.78 10.95 -8.26
N PRO A 65 -9.94 10.65 -7.66
CA PRO A 65 -10.41 9.28 -7.43
C PRO A 65 -10.59 8.51 -8.75
N SER A 66 -11.04 9.18 -9.81
CA SER A 66 -11.17 8.62 -11.15
C SER A 66 -9.86 8.08 -11.72
N GLN A 67 -8.76 8.80 -11.49
CA GLN A 67 -7.43 8.35 -11.93
C GLN A 67 -6.93 7.19 -11.09
N GLN A 68 -7.21 7.19 -9.77
CA GLN A 68 -6.85 6.09 -8.88
C GLN A 68 -7.57 4.79 -9.25
N LEU A 69 -8.87 4.83 -9.55
CA LEU A 69 -9.61 3.67 -10.04
C LEU A 69 -8.94 3.07 -11.29
N LYS A 70 -8.66 3.92 -12.29
CA LYS A 70 -7.99 3.50 -13.52
C LYS A 70 -6.59 2.93 -13.27
N TYR A 71 -5.84 3.54 -12.35
CA TYR A 71 -4.51 3.08 -11.94
C TYR A 71 -4.58 1.66 -11.39
N TRP A 72 -5.43 1.43 -10.38
CA TRP A 72 -5.60 0.12 -9.77
C TRP A 72 -6.08 -0.92 -10.77
N ARG A 73 -7.04 -0.61 -11.63
CA ARG A 73 -7.46 -1.56 -12.66
C ARG A 73 -6.33 -1.99 -13.58
N LYS A 74 -5.51 -1.05 -14.03
CA LYS A 74 -4.34 -1.35 -14.86
C LYS A 74 -3.30 -2.16 -14.08
N ARG A 75 -3.07 -1.83 -12.81
CA ARG A 75 -2.14 -2.53 -11.93
C ARG A 75 -2.52 -4.00 -11.78
N PHE A 76 -3.82 -4.28 -11.66
CA PHE A 76 -4.40 -5.63 -11.63
C PHE A 76 -4.46 -6.33 -13.00
N GLY A 77 -4.02 -5.69 -14.09
CA GLY A 77 -4.05 -6.26 -15.44
C GLY A 77 -5.45 -6.43 -16.04
N VAL A 78 -6.48 -5.83 -15.43
CA VAL A 78 -7.88 -6.05 -15.81
C VAL A 78 -8.30 -5.12 -16.96
N LYS A 79 -8.90 -5.69 -18.01
CA LYS A 79 -9.45 -4.92 -19.14
C LYS A 79 -10.72 -4.18 -18.72
N GLN A 80 -10.91 -2.97 -19.22
CA GLN A 80 -12.08 -2.14 -18.90
C GLN A 80 -13.40 -2.84 -19.27
N ALA A 81 -13.47 -3.51 -20.43
CA ALA A 81 -14.67 -4.23 -20.86
C ALA A 81 -15.03 -5.40 -19.93
N ASP A 82 -14.03 -6.12 -19.40
CA ASP A 82 -14.24 -7.28 -18.54
C ASP A 82 -14.68 -6.85 -17.14
N LEU A 83 -14.09 -5.78 -16.60
CA LEU A 83 -14.55 -5.18 -15.34
C LEU A 83 -15.97 -4.65 -15.44
N ALA A 84 -16.30 -3.94 -16.53
CA ALA A 84 -17.65 -3.43 -16.76
C ALA A 84 -18.68 -4.56 -16.82
N ARG A 85 -18.37 -5.64 -17.55
CA ARG A 85 -19.21 -6.83 -17.64
C ARG A 85 -19.41 -7.49 -16.27
N LYS A 86 -18.35 -7.61 -15.48
CA LYS A 86 -18.41 -8.19 -14.12
C LYS A 86 -19.23 -7.34 -13.15
N MET A 87 -19.18 -6.02 -13.31
CA MET A 87 -19.96 -5.07 -12.53
C MET A 87 -21.40 -4.86 -13.02
N ASP A 88 -21.81 -5.56 -14.09
CA ASP A 88 -23.11 -5.40 -14.76
C ASP A 88 -23.40 -3.95 -15.19
N ILE A 89 -22.39 -3.30 -15.79
CA ILE A 89 -22.49 -1.96 -16.36
C ILE A 89 -21.90 -1.95 -17.77
N THR A 90 -22.23 -0.92 -18.54
CA THR A 90 -21.64 -0.75 -19.88
C THR A 90 -20.19 -0.25 -19.78
N PRO A 91 -19.31 -0.63 -20.74
CA PRO A 91 -17.94 -0.11 -20.79
C PRO A 91 -17.88 1.43 -20.86
N SER A 92 -18.87 2.08 -21.47
CA SER A 92 -18.96 3.54 -21.52
C SER A 92 -19.18 4.15 -20.14
N VAL A 93 -20.04 3.57 -19.30
CA VAL A 93 -20.26 4.03 -17.92
C VAL A 93 -18.98 3.90 -17.10
N LEU A 94 -18.27 2.78 -17.21
CA LEU A 94 -16.98 2.61 -16.54
C LEU A 94 -15.94 3.63 -17.03
N SER A 95 -15.94 3.90 -18.34
CA SER A 95 -15.10 4.94 -18.95
C SER A 95 -15.41 6.34 -18.39
N ASP A 96 -16.67 6.67 -18.14
CA ASP A 96 -17.07 7.94 -17.54
C ASP A 96 -16.45 8.15 -16.15
N TYR A 97 -16.46 7.09 -15.34
CA TYR A 97 -15.84 7.12 -14.02
C TYR A 97 -14.32 7.26 -14.12
N GLU A 98 -13.65 6.49 -14.98
CA GLU A 98 -12.18 6.53 -15.11
C GLU A 98 -11.66 7.81 -15.79
N LYS A 99 -12.50 8.52 -16.53
CA LYS A 99 -12.16 9.81 -17.18
C LYS A 99 -12.52 11.03 -16.35
N GLY A 100 -13.16 10.84 -15.19
CA GLY A 100 -13.57 11.97 -14.34
C GLY A 100 -14.82 12.70 -14.79
N ARG A 101 -15.61 12.16 -15.74
CA ARG A 101 -16.94 12.70 -16.06
C ARG A 101 -17.91 12.55 -14.89
N ARG A 102 -17.62 11.62 -13.97
CA ARG A 102 -18.31 11.41 -12.70
C ARG A 102 -17.27 11.55 -11.57
N PRO A 103 -17.05 12.77 -11.05
CA PRO A 103 -15.88 13.09 -10.23
C PRO A 103 -15.90 12.46 -8.83
N SER A 104 -17.08 12.10 -8.32
CA SER A 104 -17.24 11.46 -7.01
C SER A 104 -17.95 10.11 -7.17
N PRO A 105 -17.22 9.00 -7.28
CA PRO A 105 -17.81 7.67 -7.25
C PRO A 105 -18.39 7.39 -5.85
N GLY A 106 -19.67 7.01 -5.77
CA GLY A 106 -20.30 6.67 -4.50
C GLY A 106 -19.68 5.42 -3.85
N VAL A 107 -19.81 5.30 -2.53
CA VAL A 107 -19.22 4.20 -1.73
C VAL A 107 -19.60 2.81 -2.26
N ASN A 108 -20.87 2.62 -2.65
CA ASN A 108 -21.33 1.37 -3.25
C ASN A 108 -20.68 1.07 -4.61
N PHE A 109 -20.37 2.09 -5.40
CA PHE A 109 -19.64 1.90 -6.66
C PHE A 109 -18.22 1.42 -6.38
N ILE A 110 -17.50 2.10 -5.48
CA ILE A 110 -16.11 1.76 -5.11
C ILE A 110 -16.05 0.33 -4.57
N LYS A 111 -16.97 -0.04 -3.66
CA LYS A 111 -17.03 -1.40 -3.12
C LYS A 111 -17.20 -2.46 -4.21
N ARG A 112 -18.18 -2.29 -5.10
CA ARG A 112 -18.40 -3.24 -6.22
C ARG A 112 -17.22 -3.28 -7.19
N TYR A 113 -16.62 -2.12 -7.46
CA TYR A 113 -15.47 -2.00 -8.34
C TYR A 113 -14.29 -2.82 -7.81
N LEU A 114 -13.94 -2.64 -6.54
CA LEU A 114 -12.78 -3.29 -5.95
C LEU A 114 -12.97 -4.80 -5.77
N ILE A 115 -14.17 -5.24 -5.40
CA ILE A 115 -14.51 -6.67 -5.34
C ILE A 115 -14.39 -7.30 -6.74
N ALA A 116 -15.03 -6.70 -7.75
CA ALA A 116 -14.96 -7.19 -9.12
C ALA A 116 -13.53 -7.16 -9.67
N LEU A 117 -12.74 -6.15 -9.30
CA LEU A 117 -11.35 -6.02 -9.70
C LEU A 117 -10.49 -7.14 -9.13
N TYR A 118 -10.63 -7.42 -7.83
CA TYR A 118 -9.87 -8.48 -7.17
C TYR A 118 -10.22 -9.86 -7.72
N GLU A 119 -11.51 -10.15 -7.88
CA GLU A 119 -11.96 -11.42 -8.46
C GLU A 119 -11.42 -11.65 -9.88
N LEU A 120 -11.35 -10.60 -10.70
CA LEU A 120 -10.76 -10.67 -12.04
C LEU A 120 -9.23 -10.73 -12.00
N GLY A 121 -8.59 -10.11 -11.02
CA GLY A 121 -7.14 -10.15 -10.84
C GLY A 121 -6.63 -11.51 -10.39
N GLU A 122 -7.30 -12.16 -9.43
CA GLU A 122 -6.97 -13.51 -8.96
C GLU A 122 -6.99 -14.52 -10.11
N ALA A 123 -7.95 -14.39 -11.02
CA ALA A 123 -8.07 -15.26 -12.19
C ALA A 123 -6.93 -15.08 -13.21
N ASN A 124 -6.27 -13.92 -13.23
CA ASN A 124 -5.20 -13.59 -14.18
C ASN A 124 -3.78 -13.81 -13.63
N GLY A 125 -3.65 -14.25 -12.37
CA GLY A 125 -2.38 -14.32 -11.66
C GLY A 125 -2.03 -12.98 -11.00
N LYS A 126 -1.41 -13.04 -9.81
CA LYS A 126 -1.10 -11.86 -8.98
C LYS A 126 -0.41 -10.75 -9.80
N PRO A 127 -0.78 -9.49 -9.58
CA PRO A 127 -0.32 -8.40 -10.42
C PRO A 127 1.19 -8.18 -10.26
N GLU A 128 1.94 -8.51 -11.31
CA GLU A 128 3.39 -8.34 -11.47
C GLU A 128 3.85 -6.98 -10.91
N GLU A 129 4.77 -6.95 -9.94
CA GLU A 129 5.35 -5.72 -9.38
C GLU A 129 6.01 -4.87 -10.47
N VAL A 130 5.25 -3.95 -11.07
CA VAL A 130 5.82 -2.92 -11.93
C VAL A 130 6.35 -1.82 -11.00
N PRO A 131 7.68 -1.59 -10.94
CA PRO A 131 8.25 -0.53 -10.13
C PRO A 131 7.64 0.81 -10.56
N PRO A 132 7.48 1.79 -9.64
CA PRO A 132 6.95 3.09 -9.99
C PRO A 132 7.82 3.68 -11.09
N THR A 133 7.31 3.67 -12.32
CA THR A 133 7.96 4.34 -13.43
C THR A 133 7.79 5.83 -13.17
N PRO A 134 8.87 6.63 -13.22
CA PRO A 134 8.76 8.07 -13.06
C PRO A 134 7.74 8.57 -14.07
N VAL A 135 6.62 9.11 -13.58
CA VAL A 135 5.66 9.81 -14.44
C VAL A 135 6.41 10.97 -15.08
N ALA A 136 6.78 10.81 -16.35
CA ALA A 136 7.35 11.90 -17.12
C ALA A 136 6.38 13.07 -17.06
N ASN A 137 6.86 14.24 -16.62
CA ASN A 137 6.09 15.48 -16.64
C ASN A 137 5.54 15.70 -18.06
N VAL A 138 4.24 15.46 -18.23
CA VAL A 138 3.53 15.84 -19.45
C VAL A 138 3.40 17.35 -19.42
N HIS A 139 4.30 18.04 -20.12
CA HIS A 139 4.14 19.45 -20.45
C HIS A 139 2.93 19.56 -21.38
N ILE A 140 1.82 20.06 -20.87
CA ILE A 140 0.63 20.37 -21.68
C ILE A 140 0.95 21.69 -22.38
N SER A 141 1.32 21.64 -23.66
CA SER A 141 1.24 22.82 -24.52
C SER A 141 -0.25 23.12 -24.72
N GLN A 142 -0.74 24.19 -24.11
CA GLN A 142 -2.03 24.78 -24.46
C GLN A 142 -1.94 25.43 -25.85
N PRO A 143 -3.05 25.46 -26.63
CA PRO A 143 -3.08 26.05 -27.97
C PRO A 143 -2.85 27.56 -27.96
#